data_AF-A0A8A1MAG9-F1
#
_entry.id   AF-A0A8A1MAG9-F1
#
_cell.length_a   1.000
_cell.length_b   1.000
_cell.length_c   1.000
_cell.angle_alpha   90.00
_cell.angle_beta   90.00
_cell.angle_gamma   90.00
#
_symmetry.space_group_name_H-M   'P 1'
#
loop_
_entity.id
_entity.type
_entity.pdbx_description
1 polymer ?
#
loop_
_entity_poly.entity_id
_entity_poly.type
_entity_poly.pdbx_seq_one_letter_code
_entity_poly.pdbx_strand_id
1 'polypeptide(L)'
;MAMHSTDDHVKRITGLIDRKIDLDKLQITKGAAFDSYGIQHDECLQGTRKELLQEIDHWVESPNGKCIFWLNDIAGTGKSTISRTVEKHLKKERSSMAPCGESKERSSYTGVAIPALMGRTLLIKQSGVKRNKLIEAHRGVIGTIIIHESPLPVASLSRLTGISKESIHVRLELFHSILSIPNDKTKPIRPFHLSFRDFLLHPDTPEKTPLWIDEKEIHQTLAVQCLKVMQHKLRKNICNLPGDGTERGEVGLNSVSHHLSLELHYACRYWAQHLIQSQDPITEMVNAFSFLKLHFLHWVEATGILGIISEVVKIINIL
;
A
#
# COMPACT_ATOMS: atom_id res chain seq x y z
N MET A 1 -39.57 27.80 -31.88
CA MET A 1 -40.31 28.40 -30.74
C MET A 1 -40.66 27.30 -29.76
N ALA A 2 -39.73 26.95 -28.86
CA ALA A 2 -39.92 26.02 -27.74
C ALA A 2 -38.69 26.11 -26.82
N MET A 3 -38.67 27.06 -25.88
CA MET A 3 -37.61 27.15 -24.86
C MET A 3 -38.07 27.94 -23.60
N HIS A 4 -39.34 27.83 -23.21
CA HIS A 4 -39.89 28.55 -22.04
C HIS A 4 -40.62 27.65 -21.01
N SER A 5 -40.65 26.32 -21.18
CA SER A 5 -41.43 25.45 -20.28
C SER A 5 -40.62 24.79 -19.15
N THR A 6 -39.29 24.74 -19.26
CA THR A 6 -38.43 24.04 -18.28
C THR A 6 -38.08 24.89 -17.07
N ASP A 7 -38.07 26.21 -17.21
CA ASP A 7 -37.62 27.16 -16.17
C ASP A 7 -38.68 27.40 -15.08
N ASP A 8 -39.96 27.37 -15.44
CA ASP A 8 -41.07 27.52 -14.50
C ASP A 8 -41.27 26.27 -13.62
N HIS A 9 -40.85 25.10 -14.10
CA HIS A 9 -40.88 23.86 -13.33
C HIS A 9 -39.81 23.83 -12.23
N VAL A 10 -38.62 24.36 -12.52
CA VAL A 10 -37.53 24.46 -11.54
C VAL A 10 -37.92 25.44 -10.43
N LYS A 11 -38.47 26.61 -10.77
CA LYS A 11 -38.92 27.61 -9.77
C LYS A 11 -40.00 27.10 -8.83
N ARG A 12 -40.91 26.24 -9.29
CA ARG A 12 -41.94 25.60 -8.43
C ARG A 12 -41.34 24.59 -7.45
N ILE A 13 -40.32 23.84 -7.84
CA ILE A 13 -39.64 22.87 -6.97
C ILE A 13 -38.81 23.60 -5.92
N THR A 14 -38.09 24.66 -6.30
CA THR A 14 -37.31 25.48 -5.35
C THR A 14 -38.23 26.17 -4.33
N GLY A 15 -39.38 26.70 -4.78
CA GLY A 15 -40.36 27.34 -3.88
C GLY A 15 -41.07 26.39 -2.91
N LEU A 16 -41.07 25.07 -3.16
CA LEU A 16 -41.61 24.07 -2.24
C LEU A 16 -40.58 23.60 -1.20
N ILE A 17 -39.29 23.74 -1.47
CA ILE A 17 -38.19 23.42 -0.53
C ILE A 17 -37.96 24.55 0.49
N ASP A 18 -38.38 25.78 0.17
CA ASP A 18 -38.33 26.95 1.07
C ASP A 18 -39.43 26.99 2.14
N ARG A 19 -40.26 25.94 2.27
CA ARG A 19 -41.08 25.74 3.49
C ARG A 19 -40.19 25.27 4.63
N LYS A 20 -39.41 26.22 5.13
CA LYS A 20 -38.78 26.34 6.45
C LYS A 20 -39.22 25.24 7.42
N ILE A 21 -38.50 24.12 7.41
CA ILE A 21 -38.40 23.30 8.62
C ILE A 21 -37.67 24.18 9.61
N ASP A 22 -38.40 24.64 10.62
CA ASP A 22 -37.92 25.51 11.69
C ASP A 22 -36.95 24.69 12.57
N LEU A 23 -35.74 24.47 12.04
CA LEU A 23 -34.63 23.73 12.65
C LEU A 23 -34.23 24.31 14.02
N ASP A 24 -34.59 25.57 14.27
CA ASP A 24 -34.36 26.28 15.53
C ASP A 24 -35.19 25.72 16.71
N LYS A 25 -36.17 24.84 16.44
CA LYS A 25 -36.96 24.14 17.47
C LYS A 25 -36.48 22.73 17.78
N LEU A 26 -35.48 22.21 17.06
CA LEU A 26 -34.90 20.91 17.38
C LEU A 26 -33.93 21.07 18.55
N GLN A 27 -34.27 20.50 19.71
CA GLN A 27 -33.32 20.38 20.80
C GLN A 27 -32.17 19.48 20.35
N ILE A 28 -31.00 20.08 20.15
CA ILE A 28 -29.75 19.35 19.94
C ILE A 28 -29.37 18.71 21.27
N THR A 29 -29.43 17.38 21.34
CA THR A 29 -28.91 16.63 22.48
C THR A 29 -27.41 16.89 22.61
N LYS A 30 -26.95 17.31 23.79
CA LYS A 30 -25.52 17.51 24.09
C LYS A 30 -24.75 16.22 23.75
N GLY A 31 -23.81 16.31 22.80
CA GLY A 31 -22.96 15.19 22.35
C GLY A 31 -23.27 14.62 20.96
N ALA A 32 -24.25 15.17 20.23
CA ALA A 32 -24.61 14.72 18.88
C ALA A 32 -23.97 15.56 17.75
N ALA A 33 -23.15 16.55 18.07
CA ALA A 33 -22.46 17.39 17.08
C ALA A 33 -21.15 16.72 16.61
N PHE A 34 -20.86 16.82 15.31
CA PHE A 34 -19.71 16.23 14.61
C PHE A 34 -18.34 16.68 15.17
N ASP A 35 -18.34 17.73 15.99
CA ASP A 35 -17.20 18.39 16.63
C ASP A 35 -17.22 18.30 18.17
N SER A 36 -18.16 17.57 18.79
CA SER A 36 -18.21 17.44 20.25
C SER A 36 -17.16 16.45 20.78
N TYR A 37 -15.89 16.84 20.71
CA TYR A 37 -14.77 16.21 21.42
C TYR A 37 -14.82 16.49 22.94
N GLY A 38 -15.98 16.28 23.55
CA GLY A 38 -16.12 16.16 24.99
C GLY A 38 -15.78 14.73 25.39
N ILE A 39 -14.55 14.52 25.91
CA ILE A 39 -14.12 13.40 26.77
C ILE A 39 -14.92 12.10 26.52
N GLN A 40 -14.79 11.49 25.34
CA GLN A 40 -15.34 10.16 25.13
C GLN A 40 -14.24 9.15 25.47
N HIS A 41 -14.31 8.68 26.72
CA HIS A 41 -13.60 7.58 27.38
C HIS A 41 -12.22 7.16 26.80
N ASP A 42 -11.17 7.28 27.61
CA ASP A 42 -9.83 6.77 27.30
C ASP A 42 -9.79 5.24 27.14
N GLU A 43 -10.78 4.52 27.65
CA GLU A 43 -10.89 3.06 27.66
C GLU A 43 -12.30 2.59 27.31
N CYS A 44 -12.43 1.32 26.93
CA CYS A 44 -13.71 0.65 26.78
C CYS A 44 -14.47 0.74 28.10
N LEU A 45 -15.76 1.05 28.02
CA LEU A 45 -16.63 1.02 29.18
C LEU A 45 -16.54 -0.35 29.85
N GLN A 46 -16.49 -0.39 31.18
CA GLN A 46 -16.46 -1.65 31.90
C GLN A 46 -17.64 -2.53 31.48
N GLY A 47 -17.39 -3.81 31.21
CA GLY A 47 -18.42 -4.72 30.72
C GLY A 47 -18.55 -4.79 29.20
N THR A 48 -18.05 -3.80 28.46
CA THR A 48 -18.18 -3.75 26.99
C THR A 48 -16.97 -4.38 26.30
N ARG A 49 -17.20 -4.96 25.11
CA ARG A 49 -16.15 -5.56 24.27
C ARG A 49 -15.25 -6.58 24.99
N LYS A 50 -15.73 -7.21 26.08
CA LYS A 50 -14.98 -8.16 26.91
C LYS A 50 -14.41 -9.32 26.11
N GLU A 51 -15.24 -9.94 25.27
CA GLU A 51 -14.83 -11.09 24.44
C GLU A 51 -13.69 -10.70 23.48
N LEU A 52 -13.82 -9.54 22.83
CA LEU A 52 -12.83 -9.01 21.91
C LEU A 52 -11.53 -8.61 22.62
N LEU A 53 -11.62 -8.00 23.80
CA LEU A 53 -10.44 -7.68 24.61
C LEU A 53 -9.72 -8.96 25.07
N GLN A 54 -10.46 -9.98 25.50
CA GLN A 54 -9.90 -11.30 25.84
C GLN A 54 -9.24 -11.99 24.64
N GLU A 55 -9.85 -11.89 23.45
CA GLU A 55 -9.26 -12.39 22.21
C GLU A 55 -7.93 -11.68 21.90
N ILE A 56 -7.89 -10.35 22.08
CA ILE A 56 -6.67 -9.56 21.91
C ILE A 56 -5.62 -9.94 22.96
N ASP A 57 -6.00 -10.08 24.23
CA ASP A 57 -5.06 -10.47 25.30
C ASP A 57 -4.46 -11.85 25.01
N HIS A 58 -5.29 -12.84 24.65
CA HIS A 58 -4.82 -14.16 24.24
C HIS A 58 -3.92 -14.12 22.99
N TRP A 59 -4.26 -13.27 22.03
CA TRP A 59 -3.45 -13.04 20.85
C TRP A 59 -2.08 -12.44 21.21
N VAL A 60 -2.02 -11.47 22.14
CA VAL A 60 -0.76 -10.87 22.60
C VAL A 60 0.13 -11.90 23.29
N GLU A 61 -0.45 -12.80 24.08
CA GLU A 61 0.27 -13.81 24.85
C GLU A 61 0.73 -15.01 24.00
N SER A 62 0.12 -15.23 22.83
CA SER A 62 0.36 -16.41 22.02
C SER A 62 1.78 -16.43 21.41
N PRO A 63 2.67 -17.36 21.84
CA PRO A 63 4.08 -17.37 21.41
C PRO A 63 4.28 -17.77 19.95
N ASN A 64 3.28 -18.42 19.34
CA ASN A 64 3.22 -18.80 17.93
C ASN A 64 2.02 -18.13 17.20
N GLY A 65 1.44 -17.08 17.81
CA GLY A 65 0.27 -16.40 17.29
C GLY A 65 0.56 -15.52 16.07
N LYS A 66 -0.51 -15.10 15.37
CA LYS A 66 -0.43 -14.15 14.24
C LYS A 66 0.30 -12.87 14.69
N CYS A 67 1.09 -12.24 13.83
CA CYS A 67 1.87 -11.06 14.23
C CYS A 67 1.10 -9.73 14.19
N ILE A 68 -0.13 -9.76 13.68
CA ILE A 68 -1.00 -8.59 13.52
C ILE A 68 -2.41 -8.99 13.93
N PHE A 69 -2.99 -8.19 14.82
CA PHE A 69 -4.41 -8.24 15.15
C PHE A 69 -5.13 -7.13 14.39
N TRP A 70 -6.07 -7.49 13.52
CA TRP A 70 -6.77 -6.54 12.69
C TRP A 70 -8.22 -6.38 13.13
N LEU A 71 -8.59 -5.16 13.50
CA LEU A 71 -9.91 -4.83 14.05
C LEU A 71 -10.84 -4.30 12.93
N ASN A 72 -11.55 -5.21 12.27
CA ASN A 72 -12.56 -4.87 11.26
C ASN A 72 -13.89 -4.52 11.92
N ASP A 73 -14.31 -3.26 11.82
CA ASP A 73 -15.59 -2.81 12.40
C ASP A 73 -16.07 -1.52 11.71
N ILE A 74 -17.36 -1.17 11.80
CA ILE A 74 -17.93 0.04 11.15
C ILE A 74 -17.37 1.32 11.78
N ALA A 75 -17.22 2.41 11.02
CA ALA A 75 -16.80 3.70 11.58
C ALA A 75 -17.67 4.13 12.78
N GLY A 76 -17.05 4.69 13.82
CA GLY A 76 -17.77 5.12 15.04
C GLY A 76 -18.00 4.04 16.12
N THR A 77 -17.64 2.78 15.89
CA THR A 77 -17.89 1.67 16.86
C THR A 77 -16.92 1.58 18.05
N GLY A 78 -16.08 2.60 18.26
CA GLY A 78 -15.15 2.66 19.40
C GLY A 78 -13.81 1.91 19.21
N LYS A 79 -13.37 1.67 17.97
CA LYS A 79 -12.06 1.03 17.69
C LYS A 79 -10.87 1.77 18.33
N SER A 80 -10.89 3.11 18.34
CA SER A 80 -9.90 3.96 19.02
C SER A 80 -9.87 3.71 20.51
N THR A 81 -11.05 3.56 21.09
CA THR A 81 -11.23 3.24 22.49
C THR A 81 -10.71 1.83 22.81
N ILE A 82 -10.96 0.83 21.95
CA ILE A 82 -10.41 -0.53 22.08
C ILE A 82 -8.88 -0.50 22.07
N SER A 83 -8.26 0.15 21.09
CA SER A 83 -6.80 0.22 21.00
C SER A 83 -6.16 0.87 22.22
N ARG A 84 -6.75 1.96 22.73
CA ARG A 84 -6.24 2.64 23.94
C ARG A 84 -6.40 1.77 25.19
N THR A 85 -7.49 1.01 25.28
CA THR A 85 -7.73 0.04 26.37
C THR A 85 -6.63 -1.00 26.42
N VAL A 86 -6.35 -1.62 25.28
CA VAL A 86 -5.30 -2.65 25.14
C VAL A 86 -3.93 -2.06 25.45
N GLU A 87 -3.61 -0.87 24.91
CA GLU A 87 -2.33 -0.20 25.20
C GLU A 87 -2.14 0.01 26.71
N LYS A 88 -3.20 0.43 27.41
CA LYS A 88 -3.15 0.64 28.86
C LYS A 88 -3.02 -0.66 29.63
N HIS A 89 -3.72 -1.72 29.26
CA HIS A 89 -3.57 -3.06 29.85
C HIS A 89 -2.11 -3.53 29.76
N LEU A 90 -1.52 -3.44 28.56
CA LEU A 90 -0.13 -3.85 28.32
C LEU A 90 0.91 -2.95 29.02
N LYS A 91 0.63 -1.65 29.20
CA LYS A 91 1.48 -0.76 29.99
C LYS A 91 1.40 -1.07 31.48
N LYS A 92 0.22 -1.42 31.99
CA LYS A 92 0.00 -1.80 33.39
C LYS A 92 0.73 -3.10 33.73
N GLU A 93 0.69 -4.09 32.84
CA GLU A 93 1.48 -5.32 32.98
C GLU A 93 2.99 -5.07 32.88
N ARG A 94 3.41 -4.19 31.96
CA ARG A 94 4.82 -3.79 31.80
C ARG A 94 5.37 -3.01 32.98
N SER A 95 4.57 -2.25 33.72
CA SER A 95 5.05 -1.46 34.87
C SER A 95 5.55 -2.33 36.05
N SER A 96 5.48 -3.66 35.92
CA SER A 96 6.19 -4.63 36.77
C SER A 96 7.65 -4.89 36.34
N MET A 97 8.13 -4.32 35.22
CA MET A 97 9.54 -4.29 34.77
C MET A 97 9.87 -2.88 34.21
N ALA A 98 10.91 -2.24 34.77
CA ALA A 98 11.27 -0.81 34.71
C ALA A 98 11.03 0.00 33.40
N PRO A 99 10.79 1.34 33.50
CA PRO A 99 10.31 2.18 32.41
C PRO A 99 11.42 2.77 31.52
N CYS A 100 11.11 2.98 30.24
CA CYS A 100 11.88 3.87 29.36
C CYS A 100 10.91 4.82 28.64
N GLY A 101 11.01 6.11 28.99
CA GLY A 101 10.60 7.32 28.25
C GLY A 101 9.19 7.40 27.65
N GLU A 102 8.30 8.18 28.29
CA GLU A 102 7.08 8.70 27.66
C GLU A 102 7.37 10.00 26.89
N SER A 103 6.90 10.09 25.64
CA SER A 103 6.62 11.36 24.97
C SER A 103 5.13 11.41 24.62
N LYS A 104 4.43 12.36 25.24
CA LYS A 104 3.03 12.70 24.95
C LYS A 104 2.99 13.59 23.72
N GLU A 105 2.38 13.13 22.63
CA GLU A 105 1.75 14.05 21.67
C GLU A 105 0.61 13.40 20.90
N ARG A 106 -0.43 14.19 20.67
CA ARG A 106 -1.80 13.79 20.31
C ARG A 106 -2.05 14.22 18.86
N SER A 107 -1.84 13.34 17.88
CA SER A 107 -2.21 13.64 16.48
C SER A 107 -3.67 13.27 16.21
N SER A 108 -4.47 14.26 15.84
CA SER A 108 -5.84 14.14 15.38
C SER A 108 -5.90 13.60 13.94
N TYR A 109 -6.19 12.32 13.75
CA TYR A 109 -6.69 11.80 12.48
C TYR A 109 -7.87 10.87 12.70
N THR A 110 -9.06 11.41 12.42
CA THR A 110 -10.28 10.64 12.16
C THR A 110 -10.22 10.07 10.76
N GLY A 111 -9.65 8.87 10.65
CA GLY A 111 -9.75 7.98 9.52
C GLY A 111 -9.70 6.58 10.09
N VAL A 112 -10.78 5.82 9.97
CA VAL A 112 -10.97 4.57 10.68
C VAL A 112 -10.06 3.48 10.11
N ALA A 113 -8.86 3.40 10.66
CA ALA A 113 -8.00 2.24 10.74
C ALA A 113 -7.05 2.54 11.90
N ILE A 114 -6.95 1.63 12.87
CA ILE A 114 -5.93 1.75 13.91
C ILE A 114 -4.96 0.61 13.69
N PRO A 115 -3.83 0.89 13.03
CA PRO A 115 -2.75 -0.08 12.90
C PRO A 115 -1.91 -0.18 14.18
N ALA A 116 -2.41 0.29 15.33
CA ALA A 116 -1.66 0.40 16.59
C ALA A 116 -1.51 -0.92 17.38
N LEU A 117 -1.75 -2.08 16.77
CA LEU A 117 -1.33 -3.38 17.33
C LEU A 117 -0.21 -4.02 16.48
N MET A 118 0.62 -3.18 15.85
CA MET A 118 1.77 -3.61 15.07
C MET A 118 2.90 -4.17 15.96
N GLY A 119 3.16 -5.46 15.81
CA GLY A 119 4.53 -5.97 15.78
C GLY A 119 5.16 -6.40 17.11
N ARG A 120 4.43 -7.02 18.05
CA ARG A 120 5.10 -7.66 19.20
C ARG A 120 5.80 -8.98 18.83
N THR A 121 5.19 -9.91 18.10
CA THR A 121 5.71 -11.29 18.16
C THR A 121 6.98 -11.54 17.34
N LEU A 122 7.24 -10.80 16.27
CA LEU A 122 8.41 -11.04 15.41
C LEU A 122 9.68 -10.27 15.80
N LEU A 123 9.54 -9.26 16.65
CA LEU A 123 10.59 -8.30 16.94
C LEU A 123 11.24 -8.47 18.32
N ILE A 124 10.67 -9.33 19.19
CA ILE A 124 11.06 -9.48 20.60
C ILE A 124 12.17 -10.52 20.83
N LYS A 125 12.44 -11.45 19.90
CA LYS A 125 13.40 -12.56 20.13
C LYS A 125 14.76 -12.44 19.42
N GLN A 126 15.08 -11.33 18.75
CA GLN A 126 16.33 -11.21 17.97
C GLN A 126 17.21 -10.01 18.38
N SER A 127 18.53 -10.22 18.40
CA SER A 127 19.55 -9.18 18.57
C SER A 127 19.34 -8.00 17.58
N GLY A 128 19.62 -6.77 18.01
CA GLY A 128 19.32 -5.54 17.24
C GLY A 128 19.73 -5.55 15.76
N VAL A 129 20.90 -6.12 15.42
CA VAL A 129 21.37 -6.19 14.02
C VAL A 129 20.52 -7.12 13.15
N LYS A 130 20.14 -8.30 13.67
CA LYS A 130 19.28 -9.26 12.94
C LYS A 130 17.86 -8.72 12.78
N ARG A 131 17.37 -8.02 13.80
CA ARG A 131 16.08 -7.34 13.81
C ARG A 131 16.00 -6.26 12.71
N ASN A 132 17.00 -5.39 12.60
CA ASN A 132 16.98 -4.32 11.61
C ASN A 132 17.02 -4.86 10.18
N LYS A 133 17.85 -5.87 9.91
CA LYS A 133 17.85 -6.54 8.59
C LYS A 133 16.49 -7.14 8.24
N LEU A 134 15.79 -7.67 9.23
CA LEU A 134 14.46 -8.24 9.03
C LEU A 134 13.41 -7.18 8.72
N ILE A 135 13.48 -6.02 9.39
CA ILE A 135 12.61 -4.86 9.16
C ILE A 135 12.87 -4.29 7.76
N GLU A 136 14.13 -4.11 7.37
CA GLU A 136 14.47 -3.57 6.04
C GLU A 136 14.02 -4.50 4.92
N ALA A 137 14.35 -5.79 5.02
CA ALA A 137 13.87 -6.78 4.04
C ALA A 137 12.34 -6.87 4.00
N HIS A 138 11.68 -6.56 5.12
CA HIS A 138 10.23 -6.49 5.20
C HIS A 138 9.66 -5.24 4.49
N ARG A 139 10.19 -4.06 4.81
CA ARG A 139 9.84 -2.78 4.18
C ARG A 139 9.98 -2.86 2.66
N GLY A 140 11.05 -3.48 2.15
CA GLY A 140 11.25 -3.68 0.72
C GLY A 140 10.13 -4.48 0.04
N VAL A 141 9.70 -5.62 0.60
CA VAL A 141 8.65 -6.45 0.00
C VAL A 141 7.29 -5.79 0.08
N ILE A 142 6.89 -5.34 1.27
CA ILE A 142 5.57 -4.72 1.47
C ILE A 142 5.49 -3.38 0.75
N GLY A 143 6.56 -2.59 0.78
CA GLY A 143 6.68 -1.33 0.04
C GLY A 143 6.51 -1.56 -1.45
N THR A 144 7.17 -2.57 -2.01
CA THR A 144 6.97 -2.92 -3.43
C THR A 144 5.51 -3.25 -3.74
N ILE A 145 4.82 -4.00 -2.88
CA ILE A 145 3.41 -4.38 -3.09
C ILE A 145 2.48 -3.16 -2.98
N ILE A 146 2.77 -2.24 -2.06
CA ILE A 146 1.93 -1.06 -1.78
C ILE A 146 2.11 0.02 -2.84
N ILE A 147 3.36 0.30 -3.22
CA ILE A 147 3.75 1.32 -4.20
C ILE A 147 3.52 0.83 -5.63
N HIS A 148 3.31 -0.47 -5.83
CA HIS A 148 3.13 -1.06 -7.16
C HIS A 148 1.97 -0.44 -7.96
N GLU A 149 2.30 0.17 -9.10
CA GLU A 149 1.34 0.68 -10.08
C GLU A 149 0.51 -0.44 -10.77
N SER A 150 1.00 -1.69 -10.75
CA SER A 150 0.31 -2.84 -11.33
C SER A 150 0.61 -4.11 -10.53
N PRO A 151 -0.38 -4.71 -9.84
CA PRO A 151 -0.17 -5.89 -9.00
C PRO A 151 0.51 -7.07 -9.71
N LEU A 152 1.56 -7.64 -9.10
CA LEU A 152 2.30 -8.80 -9.62
C LEU A 152 2.08 -10.06 -8.77
N PRO A 153 2.15 -11.26 -9.37
CA PRO A 153 2.21 -12.52 -8.63
C PRO A 153 3.53 -12.66 -7.86
N VAL A 154 3.54 -13.47 -6.79
CA VAL A 154 4.74 -13.75 -5.97
C VAL A 154 5.94 -14.13 -6.81
N ALA A 155 5.74 -14.96 -7.84
CA ALA A 155 6.83 -15.42 -8.69
C ALA A 155 7.47 -14.26 -9.49
N SER A 156 6.68 -13.31 -9.98
CA SER A 156 7.17 -12.14 -10.72
C SER A 156 7.78 -11.11 -9.77
N LEU A 157 7.19 -10.91 -8.59
CA LEU A 157 7.73 -10.06 -7.54
C LEU A 157 9.11 -10.55 -7.08
N SER A 158 9.28 -11.87 -6.90
CA SER A 158 10.56 -12.50 -6.59
C SER A 158 11.62 -12.22 -7.65
N ARG A 159 11.27 -12.34 -8.94
CA ARG A 159 12.19 -12.07 -10.04
C ARG A 159 12.50 -10.59 -10.21
N LEU A 160 11.56 -9.69 -9.91
CA LEU A 160 11.76 -8.25 -9.95
C LEU A 160 12.66 -7.78 -8.80
N THR A 161 12.38 -8.23 -7.57
CA THR A 161 13.08 -7.74 -6.37
C THR A 161 14.38 -8.49 -6.07
N GLY A 162 14.57 -9.68 -6.64
CA GLY A 162 15.67 -10.58 -6.30
C GLY A 162 15.49 -11.31 -4.97
N ILE A 163 14.34 -11.16 -4.30
CA ILE A 163 14.03 -11.80 -3.02
C ILE A 163 13.44 -13.19 -3.28
N SER A 164 13.84 -14.20 -2.51
CA SER A 164 13.32 -15.56 -2.67
C SER A 164 11.81 -15.63 -2.43
N LYS A 165 11.13 -16.54 -3.13
CA LYS A 165 9.68 -16.73 -2.99
C LYS A 165 9.30 -17.08 -1.55
N GLU A 166 10.13 -17.87 -0.88
CA GLU A 166 9.95 -18.29 0.51
C GLU A 166 10.03 -17.08 1.43
N SER A 167 11.01 -16.19 1.24
CA SER A 167 11.09 -14.96 2.04
C SER A 167 9.93 -14.00 1.76
N ILE A 168 9.40 -13.96 0.54
CA ILE A 168 8.20 -13.18 0.22
C ILE A 168 6.99 -13.80 0.91
N HIS A 169 6.79 -15.12 0.81
CA HIS A 169 5.67 -15.82 1.44
C HIS A 169 5.66 -15.64 2.96
N VAL A 170 6.79 -15.84 3.63
CA VAL A 170 6.91 -15.61 5.09
C VAL A 170 6.49 -14.19 5.47
N ARG A 171 6.78 -13.20 4.63
CA ARG A 171 6.40 -11.79 4.88
C ARG A 171 4.93 -11.53 4.61
N LEU A 172 4.42 -12.08 3.52
CA LEU A 172 3.00 -12.02 3.16
C LEU A 172 2.13 -12.68 4.23
N GLU A 173 2.61 -13.77 4.84
CA GLU A 173 1.89 -14.49 5.88
C GLU A 173 1.56 -13.63 7.10
N LEU A 174 2.45 -12.68 7.41
CA LEU A 174 2.27 -11.72 8.50
C LEU A 174 1.11 -10.75 8.27
N PHE A 175 0.67 -10.59 7.01
CA PHE A 175 -0.31 -9.62 6.57
C PHE A 175 -1.48 -10.26 5.81
N HIS A 176 -1.73 -11.56 5.96
CA HIS A 176 -2.89 -12.23 5.35
C HIS A 176 -4.24 -11.56 5.68
N SER A 177 -4.34 -10.84 6.80
CA SER A 177 -5.53 -10.09 7.19
C SER A 177 -5.77 -8.82 6.36
N ILE A 178 -4.76 -8.33 5.66
CA ILE A 178 -4.78 -7.04 4.94
C ILE A 178 -4.23 -7.10 3.50
N LEU A 179 -3.70 -8.25 3.10
CA LEU A 179 -3.32 -8.57 1.73
C LEU A 179 -4.17 -9.73 1.20
N SER A 180 -4.79 -9.52 0.04
CA SER A 180 -5.39 -10.58 -0.74
C SER A 180 -4.29 -11.41 -1.38
N ILE A 181 -4.04 -12.58 -0.80
CA ILE A 181 -3.06 -13.56 -1.28
C ILE A 181 -3.86 -14.70 -1.90
N PRO A 182 -3.96 -14.78 -3.24
CA PRO A 182 -4.75 -15.80 -3.90
C PRO A 182 -4.10 -17.19 -3.75
N ASN A 183 -4.94 -18.22 -3.62
CA ASN A 183 -4.49 -19.63 -3.63
C ASN A 183 -3.81 -20.00 -4.95
N ASP A 184 -4.30 -19.41 -6.04
CA ASP A 184 -3.69 -19.52 -7.37
C ASP A 184 -2.45 -18.62 -7.45
N LYS A 185 -1.28 -19.27 -7.49
CA LYS A 185 0.04 -18.61 -7.49
C LYS A 185 0.31 -17.77 -8.76
N THR A 186 -0.54 -17.87 -9.78
CA THR A 186 -0.47 -17.05 -11.00
C THR A 186 -1.19 -15.72 -10.85
N LYS A 187 -2.06 -15.58 -9.86
CA LYS A 187 -2.81 -14.34 -9.60
C LYS A 187 -1.98 -13.35 -8.79
N PRO A 188 -2.20 -12.04 -8.98
CA PRO A 188 -1.41 -11.03 -8.30
C PRO A 188 -1.84 -10.81 -6.85
N ILE A 189 -0.89 -10.37 -6.03
CA ILE A 189 -1.13 -9.96 -4.63
C ILE A 189 -1.73 -8.55 -4.65
N ARG A 190 -2.77 -8.31 -3.84
CA ARG A 190 -3.38 -6.96 -3.73
C ARG A 190 -3.56 -6.55 -2.27
N PRO A 191 -3.35 -5.29 -1.89
CA PRO A 191 -3.81 -4.80 -0.60
C PRO A 191 -5.35 -4.82 -0.53
N PHE A 192 -5.90 -5.19 0.63
CA PHE A 192 -7.36 -5.20 0.86
C PHE A 192 -7.94 -3.81 1.04
N HIS A 193 -7.16 -2.84 1.52
CA HIS A 193 -7.69 -1.52 1.86
C HIS A 193 -6.66 -0.39 1.68
N LEU A 194 -7.10 0.73 1.08
CA LEU A 194 -6.27 1.92 0.84
C LEU A 194 -5.72 2.51 2.14
N SER A 195 -6.47 2.49 3.25
CA SER A 195 -5.98 2.99 4.54
C SER A 195 -4.74 2.28 5.08
N PHE A 196 -4.48 1.03 4.67
CA PHE A 196 -3.25 0.34 5.05
C PHE A 196 -2.04 0.93 4.31
N ARG A 197 -2.21 1.21 3.02
CA ARG A 197 -1.24 1.97 2.24
C ARG A 197 -1.01 3.34 2.88
N ASP A 198 -2.07 4.10 3.11
CA ASP A 198 -1.98 5.46 3.63
C ASP A 198 -1.28 5.49 4.99
N PHE A 199 -1.59 4.54 5.88
CA PHE A 199 -0.90 4.43 7.15
C PHE A 199 0.60 4.16 7.00
N LEU A 200 0.99 3.19 6.16
CA LEU A 200 2.40 2.82 6.06
C LEU A 200 3.27 3.89 5.39
N LEU A 201 2.67 4.75 4.56
CA LEU A 201 3.34 5.86 3.89
C LEU A 201 3.26 7.17 4.69
N HIS A 202 2.46 7.24 5.76
CA HIS A 202 2.25 8.48 6.51
C HIS A 202 3.54 8.95 7.20
N PRO A 203 3.89 10.26 7.13
CA PRO A 203 5.10 10.81 7.75
C PRO A 203 5.24 10.58 9.26
N ASP A 204 4.13 10.54 10.00
CA ASP A 204 4.10 10.27 11.45
C ASP A 204 4.24 8.79 11.83
N THR A 205 4.20 7.87 10.87
CA THR A 205 4.26 6.43 11.14
C THR A 205 5.60 5.93 11.69
N PRO A 206 6.79 6.51 11.38
CA PRO A 206 8.05 6.16 12.01
C PRO A 206 8.01 6.25 13.55
N GLU A 207 7.26 7.21 14.10
CA GLU A 207 7.10 7.36 15.56
C GLU A 207 6.26 6.23 16.16
N LYS A 208 5.37 5.65 15.37
CA LYS A 208 4.37 4.64 15.78
C LYS A 208 4.88 3.23 15.57
N THR A 209 5.68 2.98 14.53
CA THR A 209 6.12 1.64 14.15
C THR A 209 7.39 1.65 13.32
N PRO A 210 8.30 0.67 13.54
CA PRO A 210 9.44 0.48 12.65
C PRO A 210 9.03 -0.02 11.26
N LEU A 211 7.75 -0.30 10.99
CA LEU A 211 7.28 -0.81 9.71
C LEU A 211 6.95 0.29 8.69
N TRP A 212 7.13 1.56 9.03
CA TRP A 212 7.01 2.68 8.08
C TRP A 212 7.80 2.44 6.80
N ILE A 213 7.25 2.92 5.68
CA ILE A 213 7.81 2.76 4.35
C ILE A 213 8.06 4.15 3.78
N ASP A 214 9.32 4.44 3.46
CA ASP A 214 9.68 5.60 2.67
C ASP A 214 9.30 5.35 1.21
N GLU A 215 8.27 6.05 0.73
CA GLU A 215 7.79 5.95 -0.64
C GLU A 215 8.91 6.19 -1.66
N LYS A 216 9.75 7.22 -1.43
CA LYS A 216 10.81 7.60 -2.36
C LYS A 216 11.93 6.57 -2.41
N GLU A 217 12.28 5.97 -1.27
CA GLU A 217 13.26 4.88 -1.20
C GLU A 217 12.79 3.63 -1.97
N ILE A 218 11.49 3.30 -1.84
CA ILE A 218 10.90 2.20 -2.60
C ILE A 218 10.87 2.50 -4.09
N HIS A 219 10.47 3.70 -4.51
CA HIS A 219 10.53 4.12 -5.91
C HIS A 219 11.96 4.02 -6.47
N GLN A 220 12.97 4.48 -5.72
CA GLN A 220 14.37 4.33 -6.13
C GLN A 220 14.76 2.86 -6.31
N THR A 221 14.43 2.01 -5.33
CA THR A 221 14.70 0.58 -5.41
C THR A 221 14.04 -0.04 -6.64
N LEU A 222 12.78 0.31 -6.93
CA LEU A 222 12.06 -0.22 -8.09
C LEU A 222 12.64 0.27 -9.42
N ALA A 223 13.08 1.53 -9.50
CA ALA A 223 13.76 2.04 -10.68
C ALA A 223 15.01 1.20 -11.01
N VAL A 224 15.88 1.01 -10.02
CA VAL A 224 17.10 0.18 -10.13
C VAL A 224 16.77 -1.25 -10.55
N GLN A 225 15.79 -1.88 -9.90
CA GLN A 225 15.43 -3.26 -10.20
C GLN A 225 14.80 -3.42 -11.59
N CYS A 226 13.97 -2.46 -12.03
CA CYS A 226 13.41 -2.48 -13.38
C CYS A 226 14.53 -2.38 -14.43
N LEU A 227 15.48 -1.47 -14.25
CA LEU A 227 16.64 -1.33 -15.15
C LEU A 227 17.45 -2.63 -15.19
N LYS A 228 17.72 -3.28 -14.04
CA LYS A 228 18.42 -4.57 -13.98
C LYS A 228 17.67 -5.68 -14.73
N VAL A 229 16.37 -5.83 -14.48
CA VAL A 229 15.54 -6.84 -15.18
C VAL A 229 15.60 -6.63 -16.69
N MET A 230 15.48 -5.38 -17.14
CA MET A 230 15.56 -5.05 -18.57
C MET A 230 16.95 -5.32 -19.14
N GLN A 231 18.04 -4.91 -18.46
CA GLN A 231 19.42 -5.15 -18.89
C GLN A 231 19.70 -6.65 -19.11
N HIS A 232 19.20 -7.50 -18.21
CA HIS A 232 19.45 -8.94 -18.28
C HIS A 232 18.58 -9.68 -19.31
N LYS A 233 17.38 -9.18 -19.61
CA LYS A 233 16.41 -9.92 -20.43
C LYS A 233 16.16 -9.34 -21.81
N LEU A 234 16.35 -8.03 -21.99
CA LEU A 234 16.16 -7.40 -23.29
C LEU A 234 17.31 -7.77 -24.23
N ARG A 235 16.94 -8.25 -25.41
CA ARG A 235 17.84 -8.59 -26.51
C ARG A 235 17.14 -8.28 -27.83
N LYS A 236 17.93 -8.12 -28.89
CA LYS A 236 17.39 -8.00 -30.25
C LYS A 236 16.53 -9.21 -30.60
N ASN A 237 15.40 -8.95 -31.22
CA ASN A 237 14.43 -9.96 -31.65
C ASN A 237 14.01 -10.87 -30.48
N ILE A 238 13.52 -10.27 -29.39
CA ILE A 238 13.27 -10.98 -28.13
C ILE A 238 12.26 -12.12 -28.28
N CYS A 239 11.29 -11.97 -29.21
CA CYS A 239 10.25 -12.94 -29.52
C CYS A 239 10.57 -13.84 -30.73
N ASN A 240 11.77 -13.77 -31.29
CA ASN A 240 12.22 -14.52 -32.47
C ASN A 240 11.23 -14.40 -33.65
N LEU A 241 10.82 -13.16 -33.95
CA LEU A 241 9.91 -12.83 -35.03
C LEU A 241 10.51 -13.18 -36.40
N PRO A 242 9.68 -13.55 -37.40
CA PRO A 242 10.13 -13.92 -38.73
C PRO A 242 10.87 -12.81 -39.49
N GLY A 243 10.55 -11.54 -39.22
CA GLY A 243 11.23 -10.41 -39.83
C GLY A 243 10.93 -9.08 -39.11
N ASP A 244 11.70 -8.06 -39.44
CA ASP A 244 11.63 -6.74 -38.79
C ASP A 244 10.30 -5.98 -39.09
N GLY A 245 9.56 -6.41 -40.11
CA GLY A 245 8.26 -5.85 -40.50
C GLY A 245 7.04 -6.58 -39.95
N THR A 246 7.23 -7.58 -39.08
CA THR A 246 6.11 -8.33 -38.47
C THR A 246 5.20 -7.37 -37.69
N GLU A 247 3.92 -7.33 -38.05
CA GLU A 247 2.97 -6.45 -37.38
C GLU A 247 2.65 -6.97 -35.98
N ARG A 248 2.32 -6.05 -35.06
CA ARG A 248 1.96 -6.46 -33.69
C ARG A 248 0.79 -7.45 -33.66
N GLY A 249 -0.18 -7.31 -34.57
CA GLY A 249 -1.33 -8.22 -34.68
C GLY A 249 -0.95 -9.65 -35.06
N GLU A 250 0.21 -9.85 -35.71
CA GLU A 250 0.72 -11.16 -36.13
C GLU A 250 1.46 -11.89 -35.01
N VAL A 251 1.87 -11.18 -33.96
CA VAL A 251 2.59 -11.77 -32.82
C VAL A 251 1.61 -12.47 -31.88
N GLY A 252 1.62 -13.81 -31.90
CA GLY A 252 0.76 -14.62 -31.04
C GLY A 252 0.99 -14.37 -29.54
N LEU A 253 -0.10 -14.30 -28.77
CA LEU A 253 -0.09 -14.04 -27.33
C LEU A 253 0.80 -15.02 -26.54
N ASN A 254 0.88 -16.27 -26.97
CA ASN A 254 1.75 -17.28 -26.37
C ASN A 254 3.24 -16.96 -26.54
N SER A 255 3.63 -16.39 -27.69
CA SER A 255 5.02 -15.97 -27.91
C SER A 255 5.37 -14.76 -27.03
N VAL A 256 4.43 -13.82 -26.90
CA VAL A 256 4.58 -12.67 -25.99
C VAL A 256 4.74 -13.16 -24.55
N SER A 257 3.83 -13.99 -24.04
CA SER A 257 3.89 -14.45 -22.64
C SER A 257 5.11 -15.33 -22.33
N HIS A 258 5.63 -16.07 -23.32
CA HIS A 258 6.82 -16.90 -23.19
C HIS A 258 8.11 -16.07 -23.08
N HIS A 259 8.25 -15.00 -23.87
CA HIS A 259 9.49 -14.21 -23.95
C HIS A 259 9.45 -12.95 -23.08
N LEU A 260 8.27 -12.35 -22.92
CA LEU A 260 8.04 -11.12 -22.15
C LEU A 260 7.29 -11.47 -20.86
N SER A 261 8.04 -12.01 -19.90
CA SER A 261 7.57 -12.30 -18.55
C SER A 261 6.90 -11.08 -17.89
N LEU A 262 5.97 -11.30 -16.95
CA LEU A 262 5.22 -10.22 -16.30
C LEU A 262 6.10 -9.16 -15.61
N GLU A 263 7.20 -9.56 -14.97
CA GLU A 263 8.15 -8.61 -14.38
C GLU A 263 8.91 -7.78 -15.42
N LEU A 264 9.14 -8.33 -16.62
CA LEU A 264 9.77 -7.60 -17.71
C LEU A 264 8.77 -6.62 -18.33
N HIS A 265 7.51 -7.03 -18.50
CA HIS A 265 6.45 -6.12 -18.91
C HIS A 265 6.31 -4.95 -17.92
N TYR A 266 6.28 -5.26 -16.63
CA TYR A 266 6.26 -4.24 -15.58
C TYR A 266 7.46 -3.29 -15.70
N ALA A 267 8.67 -3.83 -15.78
CA ALA A 267 9.90 -3.04 -15.88
C ALA A 267 9.90 -2.14 -17.12
N CYS A 268 9.52 -2.67 -18.29
CA CYS A 268 9.44 -1.90 -19.54
C CYS A 268 8.46 -0.72 -19.47
N ARG A 269 7.41 -0.81 -18.64
CA ARG A 269 6.33 0.18 -18.55
C ARG A 269 6.55 1.24 -17.47
N TYR A 270 7.12 0.87 -16.33
CA TYR A 270 7.08 1.70 -15.11
C TYR A 270 8.44 2.23 -14.63
N TRP A 271 9.56 1.81 -15.23
CA TRP A 271 10.90 2.16 -14.73
C TRP A 271 11.13 3.68 -14.61
N ALA A 272 10.66 4.47 -15.59
CA ALA A 272 10.88 5.91 -15.61
C ALA A 272 10.02 6.64 -14.57
N GLN A 273 8.78 6.21 -14.37
CA GLN A 273 7.89 6.75 -13.34
C GLN A 273 8.48 6.51 -11.94
N HIS A 274 9.10 5.34 -11.72
CA HIS A 274 9.82 5.08 -10.48
C HIS A 274 11.06 5.96 -10.32
N LEU A 275 11.81 6.18 -11.41
CA LEU A 275 12.98 7.05 -11.40
C LEU A 275 12.64 8.49 -11.00
N ILE A 276 11.59 9.08 -11.60
CA ILE A 276 11.20 10.47 -11.33
C ILE A 276 10.73 10.66 -9.87
N GLN A 277 10.11 9.63 -9.30
CA GLN A 277 9.60 9.64 -7.93
C GLN A 277 10.63 9.14 -6.89
N SER A 278 11.84 8.79 -7.33
CA SER A 278 12.89 8.27 -6.46
C SER A 278 13.44 9.32 -5.49
N GLN A 279 14.16 8.85 -4.46
CA GLN A 279 14.80 9.73 -3.50
C GLN A 279 15.95 10.53 -4.12
N ASP A 280 16.69 9.93 -5.05
CA ASP A 280 17.74 10.59 -5.85
C ASP A 280 17.54 10.38 -7.37
N PRO A 281 16.65 11.15 -8.01
CA PRO A 281 16.36 11.01 -9.44
C PRO A 281 17.57 11.31 -10.34
N ILE A 282 18.51 12.14 -9.88
CA ILE A 282 19.67 12.55 -10.68
C ILE A 282 20.61 11.36 -10.86
N THR A 283 20.96 10.67 -9.77
CA THR A 283 21.79 9.46 -9.84
C THR A 283 21.11 8.36 -10.66
N GLU A 284 19.81 8.15 -10.46
CA GLU A 284 19.08 7.14 -11.24
C GLU A 284 18.95 7.50 -12.72
N MET A 285 18.90 8.79 -13.05
CA MET A 285 18.95 9.27 -14.44
C MET A 285 20.28 8.92 -15.12
N VAL A 286 21.41 8.99 -14.43
CA VAL A 286 22.71 8.54 -14.98
C VAL A 286 22.70 7.04 -15.28
N ASN A 287 22.11 6.24 -14.38
CA ASN A 287 21.94 4.79 -14.59
C ASN A 287 21.03 4.51 -15.80
N ALA A 288 19.93 5.25 -15.93
CA ALA A 288 19.02 5.16 -17.07
C ALA A 288 19.70 5.51 -18.39
N PHE A 289 20.46 6.61 -18.47
CA PHE A 289 21.21 6.96 -19.67
C PHE A 289 22.22 5.87 -20.07
N SER A 290 22.90 5.28 -19.09
CA SER A 290 23.83 4.16 -19.32
C SER A 290 23.11 2.94 -19.89
N PHE A 291 21.92 2.62 -19.38
CA PHE A 291 21.05 1.59 -19.93
C PHE A 291 20.60 1.90 -21.36
N LEU A 292 20.08 3.11 -21.61
CA LEU A 292 19.54 3.50 -22.92
C LEU A 292 20.60 3.47 -24.02
N LYS A 293 21.85 3.86 -23.72
CA LYS A 293 22.96 3.75 -24.68
C LYS A 293 23.14 2.34 -25.26
N LEU A 294 22.82 1.30 -24.51
CA LEU A 294 23.00 -0.10 -24.91
C LEU A 294 21.68 -0.79 -25.31
N HIS A 295 20.57 -0.45 -24.65
CA HIS A 295 19.32 -1.19 -24.76
C HIS A 295 18.12 -0.37 -25.26
N PHE A 296 18.31 0.88 -25.71
CA PHE A 296 17.20 1.70 -26.21
C PHE A 296 16.36 0.97 -27.27
N LEU A 297 16.98 0.45 -28.33
CA LEU A 297 16.24 -0.26 -29.39
C LEU A 297 15.60 -1.55 -28.90
N HIS A 298 16.26 -2.30 -28.00
CA HIS A 298 15.69 -3.52 -27.42
C HIS A 298 14.44 -3.22 -26.57
N TRP A 299 14.45 -2.08 -25.85
CA TRP A 299 13.32 -1.63 -25.06
C TRP A 299 12.16 -1.13 -25.95
N VAL A 300 12.46 -0.36 -26.99
CA VAL A 300 11.47 0.08 -27.99
C VAL A 300 10.82 -1.11 -28.71
N GLU A 301 11.62 -2.12 -29.08
CA GLU A 301 11.12 -3.36 -29.68
C GLU A 301 10.16 -4.09 -28.71
N ALA A 302 10.60 -4.31 -27.47
CA ALA A 302 9.78 -4.98 -26.45
C ALA A 302 8.48 -4.22 -26.15
N THR A 303 8.52 -2.89 -26.08
CA THR A 303 7.32 -2.05 -25.85
C THR A 303 6.38 -2.05 -27.06
N GLY A 304 6.90 -2.14 -28.29
CA GLY A 304 6.13 -2.40 -29.51
C GLY A 304 5.40 -3.74 -29.46
N ILE A 305 6.13 -4.82 -29.12
CA ILE A 305 5.57 -6.16 -28.95
C ILE A 305 4.59 -6.22 -27.76
N LEU A 306 4.74 -5.38 -26.74
CA LEU A 306 3.77 -5.25 -25.65
C LEU A 306 2.59 -4.35 -26.02
N GLY A 307 2.72 -3.50 -27.05
CA GLY A 307 1.65 -2.65 -27.57
C GLY A 307 1.47 -1.37 -26.78
N ILE A 308 2.55 -0.95 -26.13
CA ILE A 308 2.62 0.21 -25.26
C ILE A 308 3.64 1.22 -25.82
N ILE A 309 3.87 1.19 -27.13
CA ILE A 309 4.83 2.04 -27.82
C ILE A 309 4.52 3.54 -27.65
N SER A 310 3.25 3.91 -27.52
CA SER A 310 2.83 5.28 -27.23
C SER A 310 3.31 5.77 -25.86
N GLU A 311 3.53 4.87 -24.90
CA GLU A 311 4.08 5.21 -23.58
C GLU A 311 5.58 5.54 -23.67
N VAL A 312 6.31 5.01 -24.66
CA VAL A 312 7.73 5.33 -24.87
C VAL A 312 7.93 6.81 -25.12
N VAL A 313 7.08 7.42 -25.97
CA VAL A 313 7.16 8.86 -26.26
C VAL A 313 6.94 9.69 -24.99
N LYS A 314 5.97 9.28 -24.16
CA LYS A 314 5.73 9.94 -22.87
C LYS A 314 6.93 9.80 -21.95
N ILE A 315 7.51 8.60 -21.86
CA ILE A 315 8.69 8.33 -21.01
C ILE A 315 9.88 9.17 -21.46
N ILE A 316 10.18 9.22 -22.76
CA ILE A 316 11.29 10.01 -23.30
C ILE A 316 11.10 11.49 -23.00
N ASN A 317 9.87 12.01 -23.08
CA ASN A 317 9.60 13.43 -22.81
C ASN A 317 9.76 13.82 -21.33
N ILE A 318 9.77 12.86 -20.40
CA ILE A 318 9.93 13.15 -18.96
C ILE A 318 11.39 12.95 -18.51
N LEU A 319 12.23 12.31 -19.33
CA LEU A 319 13.66 12.12 -19.08
C LEU A 319 14.48 13.32 -19.60
#